data_AF-A0A978S6P7-F1
#
_entry.id   AF-A0A978S6P7-F1
#
_cell.length_a   1.000
_cell.length_b   1.000
_cell.length_c   1.000
_cell.angle_alpha   90.00
_cell.angle_beta   90.00
_cell.angle_gamma   90.00
#
_symmetry.space_group_name_H-M   'P 1'
#
loop_
_entity.id
_entity.type
_entity.pdbx_description
1 polymer ?
#
loop_
_entity_poly.entity_id
_entity_poly.type
_entity_poly.pdbx_seq_one_letter_code
_entity_poly.pdbx_strand_id
1 'polypeptide(L)' 'MIENAILKNVEKLPESVKQAVFDYTEFLVNRYAVDDPKTAKAPKRGGLGIWQGKIWMSDDFDEPLEDLKF' A
#
# COMPACT_ATOMS: atom_id res chain seq x y z
N MET A 1 32.80 7.99 -2.74
CA MET A 1 31.98 7.24 -3.71
C MET A 1 31.31 6.12 -2.95
N ILE A 2 30.00 6.23 -2.71
CA ILE A 2 29.23 5.27 -1.91
C ILE A 2 29.15 3.91 -2.62
N GLU A 3 29.24 3.90 -3.94
CA GLU A 3 29.18 2.70 -4.79
C GLU A 3 30.31 1.72 -4.44
N ASN A 4 31.53 2.21 -4.26
CA ASN A 4 32.68 1.38 -3.90
C ASN A 4 32.56 0.78 -2.50
N ALA A 5 31.87 1.45 -1.57
CA ALA A 5 31.64 0.92 -0.23
C ALA A 5 30.58 -0.19 -0.25
N ILE A 6 29.54 -0.03 -1.08
CA ILE A 6 28.50 -1.04 -1.29
C ILE A 6 29.11 -2.32 -1.89
N LEU A 7 29.91 -2.19 -2.97
CA LEU A 7 30.56 -3.33 -3.61
C LEU A 7 31.44 -4.14 -2.62
N LYS A 8 32.29 -3.45 -1.85
CA LYS A 8 33.13 -4.09 -0.82
C LYS A 8 32.34 -4.84 0.25
N ASN A 9 31.12 -4.41 0.55
CA ASN A 9 30.26 -5.11 1.51
C ASN A 9 29.58 -6.32 0.86
N VAL A 10 29.11 -6.19 -0.38
CA VAL A 10 28.48 -7.29 -1.14
C VAL A 10 29.46 -8.45 -1.37
N GLU A 11 30.74 -8.15 -1.63
CA GLU A 11 31.80 -9.17 -1.79
C GLU A 11 32.01 -10.03 -0.54
N LYS A 12 31.73 -9.49 0.66
CA LYS A 12 31.87 -10.22 1.94
C LYS A 12 30.68 -11.10 2.27
N LEU A 13 29.58 -10.99 1.52
CA LEU A 13 28.35 -11.73 1.79
C LEU A 13 28.39 -13.15 1.20
N PRO A 14 27.76 -14.13 1.86
CA PRO A 14 27.49 -15.43 1.26
C PRO A 14 26.60 -15.32 0.02
N GLU A 15 26.72 -16.27 -0.91
CA GLU A 15 25.99 -16.25 -2.19
C GLU A 15 24.47 -16.19 -2.03
N SER A 16 23.92 -16.89 -1.04
CA SER A 16 22.48 -16.84 -0.73
C SER A 16 21.99 -15.44 -0.35
N VAL A 17 22.83 -14.64 0.29
CA VAL A 17 22.49 -13.29 0.73
C VAL A 17 22.67 -12.28 -0.40
N LYS A 18 23.60 -12.53 -1.33
CA LYS A 18 23.77 -11.68 -2.52
C LYS A 18 22.52 -11.68 -3.40
N GLN A 19 21.83 -12.82 -3.52
CA GLN A 19 20.56 -12.89 -4.25
C GLN A 19 19.52 -11.95 -3.65
N ALA A 20 19.34 -11.96 -2.32
CA ALA A 20 18.41 -11.06 -1.66
C ALA A 20 18.79 -9.58 -1.83
N VAL A 21 20.09 -9.27 -1.86
CA VAL A 21 20.57 -7.91 -2.17
C VAL A 21 20.20 -7.52 -3.59
N PHE A 22 20.42 -8.41 -4.56
CA PHE A 22 20.05 -8.19 -5.97
C PHE A 22 18.55 -7.92 -6.10
N ASP A 23 17.70 -8.78 -5.53
CA ASP A 23 16.24 -8.64 -5.59
C ASP A 23 15.79 -7.28 -4.99
N TYR A 24 16.42 -6.85 -3.89
CA TYR A 24 16.11 -5.55 -3.29
C TYR A 24 16.57 -4.38 -4.15
N THR A 25 17.73 -4.50 -4.82
CA THR A 25 18.16 -3.46 -5.76
C THR A 25 17.24 -3.36 -6.97
N GLU A 26 16.74 -4.47 -7.51
CA GLU A 26 15.72 -4.45 -8.56
C GLU A 26 14.42 -3.78 -8.08
N PHE A 27 13.98 -4.08 -6.85
CA PHE A 27 12.83 -3.41 -6.25
C PHE A 27 13.02 -1.89 -6.18
N LEU A 28 14.19 -1.42 -5.73
CA LEU A 28 14.48 0.00 -5.63
C LEU A 28 14.53 0.67 -7.01
N VAL A 29 15.16 0.03 -8.00
CA VAL A 29 15.17 0.52 -9.38
C VAL A 29 13.74 0.62 -9.90
N ASN A 30 12.92 -0.42 -9.76
CA ASN A 30 11.52 -0.37 -10.22
C ASN A 30 10.69 0.69 -9.50
N ARG A 31 10.96 0.93 -8.21
CA ARG A 31 10.24 1.91 -7.40
C ARG A 31 10.62 3.36 -7.71
N TYR A 32 11.85 3.61 -8.13
CA TYR A 32 12.40 4.97 -8.21
C TYR A 32 12.96 5.36 -9.59
N ALA A 33 13.20 4.41 -10.51
CA ALA A 33 13.68 4.67 -11.87
C ALA A 33 12.53 4.97 -12.86
N VAL A 34 11.28 4.73 -12.46
CA VAL A 34 10.14 5.31 -13.15
C VAL A 34 10.06 6.76 -12.71
N ASP A 35 10.54 7.67 -13.55
CA ASP A 35 10.25 9.10 -13.48
C ASP A 35 8.73 9.32 -13.51
N ASP A 36 8.07 9.21 -12.36
CA ASP A 36 6.77 9.85 -12.16
C ASP A 36 6.93 10.87 -11.02
N PRO A 37 6.90 12.18 -11.31
CA PRO A 37 7.02 13.24 -10.30
C PRO A 37 5.88 13.23 -9.27
N LYS A 38 4.99 12.24 -9.32
CA LYS A 38 3.87 12.05 -8.43
C LYS A 38 3.86 10.53 -8.18
N THR A 39 4.28 10.07 -7.01
CA THR A 39 3.32 9.90 -5.91
C THR A 39 1.99 10.65 -6.14
N ALA A 40 1.27 10.32 -7.20
CA ALA A 40 -0.15 10.51 -7.27
C ALA A 40 -0.66 9.56 -6.21
N LYS A 41 -0.68 10.03 -4.96
CA LYS A 41 -1.46 9.43 -3.89
C LYS A 41 -2.75 9.06 -4.59
N ALA A 42 -3.00 7.76 -4.80
CA ALA A 42 -4.29 7.32 -5.30
C ALA A 42 -5.31 8.12 -4.50
N PRO A 43 -6.25 8.85 -5.15
CA PRO A 43 -7.15 9.72 -4.42
C PRO A 43 -7.70 8.86 -3.30
N LYS A 44 -7.49 9.26 -2.03
CA LYS A 44 -7.92 8.49 -0.88
C LYS A 44 -9.44 8.37 -0.96
N ARG A 45 -9.94 7.36 -1.68
CA ARG A 45 -11.35 7.04 -1.79
C ARG A 45 -11.66 6.31 -0.49
N GLY A 46 -12.39 6.98 0.39
CA GLY A 46 -12.72 6.43 1.70
C GLY A 46 -12.08 7.22 2.84
N GLY A 47 -12.96 7.75 3.69
CA GLY A 47 -12.68 8.35 4.98
C GLY A 47 -13.93 8.21 5.84
N LEU A 48 -13.81 8.30 7.16
CA LEU A 48 -14.98 8.29 8.03
C LEU A 48 -15.91 9.45 7.64
N GLY A 49 -17.20 9.19 7.44
CA GLY A 49 -18.19 10.22 7.14
C GLY A 49 -18.30 10.69 5.67
N ILE A 50 -17.59 10.08 4.71
CA ILE A 50 -17.68 10.50 3.29
C ILE A 50 -19.10 10.38 2.67
N TRP A 51 -19.97 9.60 3.31
CA TRP A 51 -21.36 9.38 2.94
C TRP A 51 -22.36 10.08 3.88
N GLN A 52 -21.89 10.88 4.84
CA GLN A 52 -22.76 11.61 5.75
C GLN A 52 -23.69 12.55 4.94
N GLY A 53 -25.00 12.42 5.18
CA GLY A 53 -26.03 13.18 4.45
C GLY A 53 -26.25 12.76 2.99
N LYS A 54 -25.55 11.73 2.50
CA LYS A 54 -25.75 11.16 1.15
C LYS A 54 -26.52 9.84 1.16
N ILE A 55 -26.73 9.27 2.35
CA ILE A 55 -27.51 8.05 2.56
C ILE A 55 -28.89 8.49 3.07
N TRP A 56 -29.93 8.01 2.40
CA TRP A 56 -31.29 8.06 2.92
C TRP A 56 -31.59 6.75 3.63
N MET A 57 -32.08 6.84 4.86
CA MET A 57 -32.51 5.71 5.69
C MET A 57 -34.03 5.78 5.80
N SER A 58 -34.70 4.65 5.68
CA SER A 58 -36.15 4.58 5.84
C SER A 58 -36.54 4.80 7.30
N ASP A 59 -37.74 5.35 7.52
CA ASP A 59 -38.23 5.66 8.87
C ASP A 59 -38.48 4.40 9.73
N ASP A 60 -38.57 3.23 9.09
CA ASP A 60 -38.81 1.92 9.68
C ASP A 60 -37.53 1.08 9.90
N PHE A 61 -36.33 1.65 9.72
CA PHE A 61 -35.07 0.90 9.81
C PHE A 61 -34.87 0.18 11.16
N ASP A 62 -35.32 0.81 12.26
CA ASP A 62 -35.23 0.24 13.60
C ASP A 62 -36.37 -0.75 13.91
N GLU A 63 -37.35 -0.91 13.00
CA GLU A 63 -38.45 -1.85 13.21
C GLU A 63 -37.97 -3.31 13.04
N PRO A 64 -38.44 -4.23 13.89
CA PRO A 64 -38.10 -5.63 13.76
C PRO A 64 -38.69 -6.20 12.46
N LEU A 65 -37.87 -6.97 11.73
CA LEU A 65 -38.34 -7.74 10.58
C LEU A 65 -39.50 -8.64 10.98
N GLU A 66 -40.47 -8.81 10.08
CA GLU A 66 -41.67 -9.62 10.35
C GLU A 66 -41.32 -11.04 10.79
N ASP A 67 -40.27 -11.63 10.22
CA ASP A 67 -39.75 -12.96 10.57
C ASP A 67 -39.09 -13.04 11.96
N LEU A 68 -38.78 -11.90 12.56
CA LEU A 68 -38.17 -11.78 13.90
C LEU A 68 -39.18 -11.39 14.99
N LYS A 69 -40.47 -11.26 14.64
CA LYS A 69 -41.56 -11.03 15.59
C LYS A 69 -41.98 -12.38 16.19
N PHE A 70 -41.73 -12.59 17.48
CA PHE A 70 -42.09 -13.78 18.24
C PHE A 70 -43.57 -13.80 18.66
#